data_AF-A0A0W0TTV4-F1
#
_entry.id   AF-A0A0W0TTV4-F1
#
_cell.length_a   1.000
_cell.length_b   1.000
_cell.length_c   1.000
_cell.angle_alpha   90.00
_cell.angle_beta   90.00
_cell.angle_gamma   90.00
#
_symmetry.space_group_name_H-M   'P 1'
#
loop_
_entity.id
_entity.type
_entity.pdbx_description
1 polymer ?
#
loop_
_entity_poly.entity_id
_entity_poly.type
_entity_poly.pdbx_seq_one_letter_code
_entity_poly.pdbx_strand_id
1 'polypeptide(L)'
;KEIHLKALEQPVDTSNASGKFFLDMLGVFAEFETNLRRERQLEGIQRAKQEGKYKGRKPTARSKSSEVMELINQGFTRTAIAKKLNIGIASVYRIIKTHRQNNPDQTIPGSQATRKIAVVEIWLRVENNNKFVRGKNESRRQIENNCFS
;
A
#
# COMPACT_ATOMS: atom_id res chain seq x y z
N LYS A 1 -24.43 28.76 -31.05
CA LYS A 1 -25.76 28.40 -31.61
C LYS A 1 -26.79 28.81 -30.59
N GLU A 2 -27.79 29.58 -31.00
CA GLU A 2 -28.92 29.96 -30.16
C GLU A 2 -29.90 28.78 -30.14
N ILE A 3 -30.09 28.17 -28.97
CA ILE A 3 -30.91 26.96 -28.79
C ILE A 3 -31.82 27.23 -27.60
N HIS A 4 -33.13 27.01 -27.78
CA HIS A 4 -34.13 27.16 -26.74
C HIS A 4 -34.75 25.81 -26.40
N LEU A 5 -34.99 25.59 -25.11
CA LEU A 5 -35.71 24.45 -24.57
C LEU A 5 -37.15 24.85 -24.30
N LYS A 6 -38.09 24.08 -24.85
CA LYS A 6 -39.52 24.24 -24.60
C LYS A 6 -40.12 22.89 -24.19
N ALA A 7 -40.69 22.84 -23.00
CA ALA A 7 -41.46 21.70 -22.54
C ALA A 7 -42.90 21.82 -23.08
N LEU A 8 -43.46 20.71 -23.58
CA LEU A 8 -44.80 20.69 -24.18
C LEU A 8 -45.91 20.67 -23.12
N GLU A 9 -45.64 20.01 -21.98
CA GLU A 9 -46.62 19.81 -20.91
C GLU A 9 -46.43 20.78 -19.74
N GLN A 10 -45.20 21.25 -19.54
CA GLN A 10 -44.84 22.17 -18.46
C GLN A 10 -44.65 23.58 -19.02
N PRO A 11 -44.96 24.65 -18.28
CA PRO A 11 -44.79 26.03 -18.75
C PRO A 11 -43.32 26.47 -18.70
N VAL A 12 -42.41 25.69 -19.27
CA VAL A 12 -40.97 25.98 -19.32
C VAL A 12 -40.58 26.23 -20.77
N ASP A 13 -40.28 27.50 -21.08
CA ASP A 13 -39.84 27.92 -22.41
C ASP A 13 -38.68 28.92 -22.26
N THR A 14 -37.47 28.51 -22.63
CA THR A 14 -36.25 29.32 -22.46
C THR A 14 -36.03 30.31 -23.61
N SER A 15 -37.01 30.51 -24.49
CA SER A 15 -37.02 31.61 -25.46
C SER A 15 -37.37 32.96 -24.81
N ASN A 16 -37.97 32.96 -23.62
CA ASN A 16 -38.29 34.16 -22.86
C ASN A 16 -37.42 34.28 -21.58
N ALA A 17 -37.30 35.51 -21.06
CA ALA A 17 -36.46 35.81 -19.91
C ALA A 17 -36.87 35.04 -18.65
N SER A 18 -38.17 34.86 -18.42
CA SER A 18 -38.70 34.15 -17.25
C SER A 18 -38.34 32.66 -17.26
N GLY A 19 -38.46 31.99 -18.40
CA GLY A 19 -38.10 30.58 -18.54
C GLY A 19 -36.59 30.34 -18.48
N LYS A 20 -35.78 31.29 -18.97
CA LYS A 20 -34.33 31.26 -18.76
C LYS A 20 -33.96 31.39 -17.28
N PHE A 21 -34.54 32.37 -16.57
CA PHE A 21 -34.34 32.53 -15.13
C PHE A 21 -34.76 31.30 -14.34
N PHE A 22 -35.91 30.71 -14.67
CA PHE A 22 -36.38 29.49 -14.04
C PHE A 22 -35.41 28.32 -14.24
N LEU A 23 -34.88 28.14 -15.46
CA LEU A 23 -33.87 27.12 -15.74
C LEU A 23 -32.58 27.37 -14.95
N ASP A 24 -32.11 28.62 -14.90
CA ASP A 24 -30.90 28.99 -14.15
C ASP A 24 -31.08 28.66 -12.65
N MET A 25 -32.27 28.95 -12.09
CA MET A 25 -32.62 28.60 -10.70
C MET A 25 -32.67 27.08 -10.46
N LEU A 26 -33.21 26.29 -11.40
CA LEU A 26 -33.15 24.82 -11.32
C LEU A 26 -31.71 24.30 -11.32
N GLY A 27 -30.81 24.96 -12.06
CA GLY A 27 -29.38 24.67 -12.01
C GLY A 27 -28.78 24.84 -10.61
N VAL A 28 -29.11 25.95 -9.95
CA VAL A 28 -28.69 26.22 -8.57
C VAL A 28 -29.23 25.17 -7.60
N PHE A 29 -30.50 24.77 -7.73
CA PHE A 29 -31.08 23.71 -6.90
C PHE A 29 -30.42 22.35 -7.14
N ALA A 30 -30.12 21.99 -8.38
CA ALA A 30 -29.43 20.74 -8.70
C ALA A 30 -28.03 20.67 -8.06
N GLU A 31 -27.31 21.78 -8.05
CA GLU A 31 -26.02 21.89 -7.36
C GLU A 31 -26.18 21.78 -5.84
N PHE A 32 -27.13 22.51 -5.27
CA PHE A 32 -27.44 22.47 -3.84
C PHE A 32 -27.76 21.04 -3.36
N GLU A 33 -28.66 20.33 -4.04
CA GLU A 33 -28.99 18.95 -3.69
C GLU A 33 -27.80 18.01 -3.79
N THR A 34 -26.94 18.22 -4.78
CA THR A 34 -25.71 17.43 -4.96
C THR A 34 -24.75 17.64 -3.80
N ASN A 35 -24.61 18.88 -3.33
CA ASN A 35 -23.80 19.22 -2.18
C ASN A 35 -24.37 18.59 -0.89
N LEU A 36 -25.67 18.73 -0.64
CA LEU A 36 -26.33 18.15 0.52
C LEU A 36 -26.25 16.61 0.54
N ARG A 37 -26.39 15.96 -0.62
CA ARG A 37 -26.22 14.51 -0.75
C ARG A 37 -24.80 14.08 -0.41
N ARG A 38 -23.79 14.84 -0.83
CA ARG A 38 -22.37 14.58 -0.53
C ARG A 38 -22.09 14.71 0.96
N GLU A 39 -22.60 15.74 1.63
CA GLU A 39 -22.45 15.93 3.07
C GLU A 39 -22.98 14.71 3.85
N ARG A 40 -24.22 14.30 3.56
CA ARG A 40 -24.81 13.10 4.17
C ARG A 40 -24.03 11.82 3.88
N GLN A 41 -23.49 11.69 2.67
CA GLN A 41 -22.65 10.55 2.32
C GLN A 41 -21.35 10.54 3.15
N LEU A 42 -20.71 11.69 3.34
CA LEU A 42 -19.49 11.81 4.14
C LEU A 42 -19.73 11.42 5.60
N GLU A 43 -20.84 11.87 6.19
CA GLU A 43 -21.25 11.46 7.54
C GLU A 43 -21.45 9.93 7.62
N GLY A 44 -22.13 9.34 6.63
CA GLY A 44 -22.33 7.90 6.53
C GLY A 44 -21.01 7.13 6.40
N ILE A 45 -20.08 7.62 5.58
CA ILE A 45 -18.74 7.06 5.42
C ILE A 45 -17.97 7.15 6.74
N GLN A 46 -18.04 8.27 7.45
CA GLN A 46 -17.34 8.46 8.72
C GLN A 46 -17.84 7.46 9.77
N ARG A 47 -19.16 7.30 9.90
CA ARG A 47 -19.76 6.30 10.79
C ARG A 47 -19.32 4.88 10.42
N ALA A 48 -19.39 4.51 9.14
CA ALA A 48 -18.97 3.18 8.68
C ALA A 48 -17.45 2.94 8.83
N LYS A 49 -16.61 3.98 8.77
CA LYS A 49 -15.18 3.90 9.09
C LYS A 49 -14.95 3.65 10.58
N GLN A 50 -15.67 4.36 11.46
CA GLN A 50 -15.61 4.14 12.92
C GLN A 50 -16.04 2.71 13.29
N GLU A 51 -17.07 2.20 12.64
CA GLU A 51 -17.53 0.81 12.78
C GLU A 51 -16.61 -0.23 12.10
N GLY A 52 -15.53 0.19 11.43
CA GLY A 52 -14.58 -0.72 10.78
C GLY A 52 -15.13 -1.51 9.58
N LYS A 53 -16.22 -1.05 8.96
CA LYS A 53 -16.87 -1.76 7.83
C LYS A 53 -16.00 -1.77 6.56
N TYR A 54 -15.19 -0.74 6.34
CA TYR A 54 -14.33 -0.64 5.16
C TYR A 54 -13.06 -1.50 5.31
N LYS A 55 -13.09 -2.73 4.78
CA LYS A 55 -11.94 -3.65 4.73
C LYS A 55 -11.17 -3.62 3.40
N GLY A 56 -11.44 -2.62 2.56
CA GLY A 56 -10.89 -2.50 1.22
C GLY A 56 -11.37 -3.60 0.26
N ARG A 57 -10.74 -3.70 -0.92
CA ARG A 57 -11.03 -4.77 -1.88
C ARG A 57 -10.56 -6.10 -1.32
N LYS A 58 -11.44 -7.12 -1.34
CA LYS A 58 -11.07 -8.50 -0.96
C LYS A 58 -9.81 -8.92 -1.74
N PRO A 59 -8.76 -9.42 -1.08
CA PRO A 59 -7.49 -9.66 -1.73
C PRO A 59 -7.50 -11.00 -2.48
N THR A 60 -8.06 -10.99 -3.70
CA THR A 60 -8.28 -12.19 -4.54
C THR A 60 -7.00 -12.92 -4.95
N ALA A 61 -5.89 -12.20 -5.14
CA ALA A 61 -4.61 -12.83 -5.48
C ALA A 61 -3.84 -13.29 -4.23
N ARG A 62 -3.97 -12.56 -3.10
CA ARG A 62 -3.28 -12.92 -1.85
C ARG A 62 -3.86 -14.18 -1.24
N SER A 63 -5.15 -14.48 -1.45
CA SER A 63 -5.75 -15.74 -0.99
C SER A 63 -5.09 -16.98 -1.61
N LYS A 64 -4.47 -16.85 -2.79
CA LYS A 64 -3.75 -17.94 -3.48
C LYS A 64 -2.26 -17.99 -3.12
N SER A 65 -1.83 -17.35 -2.04
CA SER A 65 -0.41 -17.24 -1.72
C SER A 65 0.25 -18.58 -1.40
N SER A 66 -0.46 -19.49 -0.74
CA SER A 66 0.03 -20.85 -0.44
C SER A 66 0.28 -21.64 -1.73
N GLU A 67 -0.71 -21.71 -2.61
CA GLU A 67 -0.63 -22.39 -3.90
C GLU A 67 0.52 -21.83 -4.78
N VAL A 68 0.72 -20.50 -4.76
CA VAL A 68 1.86 -19.88 -5.46
C VAL A 68 3.18 -20.40 -4.92
N MET A 69 3.36 -20.47 -3.60
CA MET A 69 4.62 -20.93 -3.00
C MET A 69 4.85 -22.44 -3.22
N GLU A 70 3.81 -23.26 -3.16
CA GLU A 70 3.87 -24.69 -3.48
C GLU A 70 4.35 -24.93 -4.91
N LEU A 71 3.76 -24.21 -5.89
CA LEU A 71 4.17 -24.34 -7.30
C LEU A 71 5.59 -23.84 -7.55
N ILE A 72 6.04 -22.82 -6.82
CA ILE A 72 7.44 -22.37 -6.89
C ILE A 72 8.38 -23.45 -6.36
N ASN A 73 8.04 -24.08 -5.23
CA ASN A 73 8.83 -25.17 -4.65
C ASN A 73 8.88 -26.41 -5.56
N GLN A 74 7.83 -26.64 -6.35
CA GLN A 74 7.77 -27.65 -7.41
C GLN A 74 8.59 -27.26 -8.67
N GLY A 75 9.18 -26.07 -8.72
CA GLY A 75 10.02 -25.62 -9.83
C GLY A 75 9.29 -24.98 -11.01
N PHE A 76 8.00 -24.64 -10.88
CA PHE A 76 7.27 -23.96 -11.96
C PHE A 76 7.78 -22.53 -12.17
N THR A 77 7.78 -22.09 -13.43
CA THR A 77 8.11 -20.69 -13.77
C THR A 77 7.00 -19.74 -13.33
N ARG A 78 7.37 -18.51 -12.99
CA ARG A 78 6.43 -17.47 -12.51
C ARG A 78 5.31 -17.18 -13.53
N THR A 79 5.62 -17.28 -14.82
CA THR A 79 4.66 -17.14 -15.92
C THR A 79 3.69 -18.32 -16.00
N ALA A 80 4.18 -19.56 -15.81
CA ALA A 80 3.33 -20.75 -15.76
C ALA A 80 2.37 -20.71 -14.56
N ILE A 81 2.86 -20.26 -13.40
CA ILE A 81 2.04 -20.09 -12.18
C ILE A 81 0.93 -19.06 -12.40
N ALA A 82 1.27 -17.91 -12.98
CA ALA A 82 0.30 -16.86 -13.28
C ALA A 82 -0.84 -17.38 -14.18
N LYS A 83 -0.50 -18.15 -15.22
CA LYS A 83 -1.47 -18.79 -16.11
C LYS A 83 -2.30 -19.86 -15.38
N LYS A 84 -1.65 -20.77 -14.65
CA LYS A 84 -2.30 -21.88 -13.94
C LYS A 84 -3.28 -21.41 -12.87
N LEU A 85 -2.93 -20.37 -12.13
CA LEU A 85 -3.76 -19.81 -11.06
C LEU A 85 -4.69 -18.69 -11.53
N ASN A 86 -4.66 -18.35 -12.83
CA ASN A 86 -5.40 -17.23 -13.43
C ASN A 86 -5.25 -15.92 -12.63
N ILE A 87 -4.01 -15.55 -12.34
CA ILE A 87 -3.66 -14.29 -11.65
C ILE A 87 -2.65 -13.51 -12.48
N GLY A 88 -2.68 -12.18 -12.39
CA GLY A 88 -1.69 -11.34 -13.05
C GLY A 88 -0.28 -11.64 -12.53
N ILE A 89 0.71 -11.64 -13.42
CA ILE A 89 2.11 -11.95 -13.08
C ILE A 89 2.68 -11.03 -11.99
N ALA A 90 2.27 -9.76 -11.98
CA ALA A 90 2.62 -8.80 -10.93
C ALA A 90 2.16 -9.25 -9.53
N SER A 91 1.02 -9.97 -9.44
CA SER A 91 0.55 -10.52 -8.18
C SER A 91 1.43 -11.66 -7.69
N VAL A 92 1.90 -12.53 -8.59
CA VAL A 92 2.87 -13.60 -8.26
C VAL A 92 4.15 -12.97 -7.69
N TYR A 93 4.72 -11.98 -8.36
CA TYR A 93 5.89 -11.25 -7.86
C TYR A 93 5.65 -10.58 -6.51
N ARG A 94 4.48 -9.95 -6.31
CA ARG A 94 4.13 -9.33 -5.04
C ARG A 94 4.02 -10.34 -3.91
N ILE A 95 3.43 -11.52 -4.17
CA ILE A 95 3.34 -12.63 -3.22
C ILE A 95 4.74 -13.10 -2.83
N ILE A 96 5.62 -13.34 -3.81
CA ILE A 96 7.02 -13.74 -3.58
C ILE A 96 7.75 -12.68 -2.73
N LYS A 97 7.59 -11.40 -3.06
CA LYS A 97 8.21 -10.30 -2.32
C LYS A 97 7.74 -10.27 -0.86
N THR A 98 6.44 -10.36 -0.62
CA THR A 98 5.88 -10.43 0.74
C THR A 98 6.35 -11.68 1.48
N HIS A 99 6.40 -12.83 0.82
CA HIS A 99 6.88 -14.07 1.42
C HIS A 99 8.34 -13.97 1.88
N ARG A 100 9.20 -13.36 1.05
CA ARG A 100 10.62 -13.13 1.37
C ARG A 100 10.83 -12.14 2.51
N GLN A 101 9.96 -11.13 2.63
CA GLN A 101 10.00 -10.19 3.76
C GLN A 101 9.65 -10.87 5.08
N ASN A 102 8.70 -11.82 5.05
CA ASN A 102 8.30 -12.57 6.24
C ASN A 102 9.27 -13.71 6.57
N ASN A 103 10.01 -14.23 5.58
CA ASN A 103 10.96 -15.34 5.74
C ASN A 103 12.32 -14.97 5.11
N PRO A 104 13.16 -14.16 5.78
CA PRO A 104 14.41 -13.67 5.22
C PRO A 104 15.46 -14.77 4.97
N ASP A 105 15.43 -15.85 5.77
CA ASP A 105 16.44 -16.91 5.75
C ASP A 105 16.11 -18.06 4.77
N GLN A 106 14.88 -18.10 4.24
CA GLN A 106 14.47 -19.14 3.30
C GLN A 106 14.92 -18.82 1.88
N THR A 107 15.60 -19.79 1.26
CA THR A 107 15.96 -19.73 -0.16
C THR A 107 14.79 -20.18 -1.02
N ILE A 108 14.45 -19.38 -2.03
CA ILE A 108 13.39 -19.69 -2.98
C ILE A 108 14.03 -20.27 -4.25
N PRO A 109 13.57 -21.43 -4.77
CA PRO A 109 14.07 -21.99 -6.01
C PRO A 109 14.01 -20.98 -7.17
N GLY A 110 15.10 -20.86 -7.93
CA GLY A 110 15.20 -19.88 -9.02
C GLY A 110 15.38 -18.41 -8.58
N SER A 111 15.54 -18.14 -7.28
CA SER A 111 16.00 -16.85 -6.77
C SER A 111 17.52 -16.79 -6.83
N GLN A 112 18.07 -16.22 -7.89
CA GLN A 112 19.46 -15.71 -7.86
C GLN A 112 19.50 -14.45 -6.99
N ALA A 113 19.32 -14.62 -5.68
CA ALA A 113 19.55 -13.56 -4.74
C ALA A 113 21.06 -13.42 -4.57
N THR A 114 21.65 -12.37 -5.12
CA THR A 114 22.96 -11.90 -4.68
C THR A 114 22.87 -11.71 -3.16
N ARG A 115 23.60 -12.51 -2.38
CA ARG A 115 23.72 -12.27 -0.93
C ARG A 115 24.28 -10.86 -0.75
N LYS A 116 23.47 -9.95 -0.22
CA LYS A 116 23.95 -8.63 0.21
C LYS A 116 24.62 -8.85 1.56
N ILE A 117 25.92 -9.09 1.54
CA ILE A 117 26.75 -9.09 2.75
C ILE A 117 26.89 -7.62 3.16
N ALA A 118 26.28 -7.26 4.29
CA ALA A 118 26.53 -5.98 4.92
C ALA A 118 27.66 -6.18 5.94
N VAL A 119 28.80 -5.52 5.73
CA VAL A 119 29.86 -5.46 6.72
C VAL A 119 29.54 -4.32 7.65
N VAL A 120 29.35 -4.61 8.94
CA VAL A 120 29.17 -3.60 9.97
C VAL A 120 30.51 -3.43 10.67
N GLU A 121 31.17 -2.29 10.44
CA GLU A 121 32.34 -1.89 11.23
C GLU A 121 31.85 -1.20 12.50
N ILE A 122 32.16 -1.80 13.65
CA ILE A 122 31.82 -1.24 14.96
C ILE A 122 33.11 -0.76 15.62
N TRP A 123 33.13 0.50 16.03
CA TRP A 123 34.24 1.10 16.76
C TRP A 123 33.85 1.25 18.22
N LEU A 124 34.58 0.60 19.12
CA LEU A 124 34.42 0.77 20.56
C LEU A 124 35.56 1.65 21.10
N ARG A 125 35.23 2.80 21.68
CA ARG A 125 36.24 3.64 22.36
C ARG A 125 36.37 3.19 23.82
N VAL A 126 37.57 2.75 24.19
CA VAL A 126 37.90 2.38 25.57
C VAL A 126 38.68 3.52 26.21
N GLU A 127 38.08 4.18 27.18
CA GLU A 127 38.70 5.20 28.02
C GLU A 127 38.90 4.66 29.44
N ASN A 128 40.07 4.91 30.02
CA ASN A 128 40.39 4.52 31.39
C ASN A 128 40.47 5.80 32.23
N ASN A 129 39.50 6.00 33.12
CA ASN A 129 39.41 7.18 33.97
C ASN A 129 40.30 7.09 35.23
N ASN A 130 41.14 6.07 35.34
CA ASN A 130 42.01 5.87 36.50
C ASN A 130 43.47 6.22 36.18
N LYS A 131 44.02 7.19 36.95
CA LYS A 131 45.39 7.73 36.84
C LYS A 131 46.50 6.69 37.05
N PHE A 132 46.20 5.51 37.59
CA PHE A 132 47.20 4.63 38.23
C PHE A 132 47.46 3.28 37.55
N VAL A 133 46.93 2.99 36.36
CA VAL A 133 47.18 1.68 35.71
C VAL A 133 48.23 1.80 34.61
N ARG A 134 49.38 1.12 34.81
CA ARG A 134 50.44 1.01 33.80
C ARG A 134 50.04 -0.07 32.79
N GLY A 135 49.54 0.34 31.63
CA GLY A 135 49.35 -0.56 30.48
C GLY A 135 47.93 -0.55 29.89
N LYS A 136 47.67 0.38 28.97
CA LYS A 136 46.43 0.43 28.16
C LYS A 136 46.22 -0.84 27.30
N ASN A 137 47.27 -1.64 27.11
CA ASN A 137 47.28 -2.84 26.26
C ASN A 137 46.60 -4.05 26.90
N GLU A 138 46.67 -4.20 28.23
CA GLU A 138 46.11 -5.38 28.90
C GLU A 138 44.57 -5.32 28.95
N SER A 139 44.02 -4.15 29.27
CA SER A 139 42.57 -3.92 29.23
C SER A 139 42.00 -4.05 27.81
N ARG A 140 42.75 -3.62 26.78
CA ARG A 140 42.37 -3.85 25.39
C ARG A 140 42.30 -5.35 25.07
N ARG A 141 43.34 -6.12 25.41
CA ARG A 141 43.37 -7.57 25.21
C ARG A 141 42.22 -8.30 25.91
N GLN A 142 41.89 -7.91 27.14
CA GLN A 142 40.77 -8.51 27.88
C GLN A 142 39.41 -8.26 27.21
N ILE A 143 39.18 -7.05 26.69
CA ILE A 143 37.95 -6.71 25.96
C ILE A 143 37.90 -7.46 24.63
N GLU A 144 39.00 -7.50 23.89
CA GLU A 144 39.08 -8.22 22.62
C GLU A 144 38.79 -9.72 22.78
N ASN A 145 39.34 -10.36 23.82
CA ASN A 145 39.12 -11.79 24.07
C ASN A 145 37.69 -12.12 24.53
N ASN A 146 37.01 -11.24 25.27
CA ASN A 146 35.66 -11.48 25.77
C ASN A 146 34.53 -11.10 24.80
N CYS A 147 34.74 -10.13 23.92
CA CYS A 147 33.68 -9.62 23.04
C CYS A 147 33.68 -10.22 21.63
N PHE A 148 34.77 -10.84 21.19
CA PHE A 148 34.94 -11.36 19.82
C PHE A 148 35.30 -12.85 19.75
N SER A 149 35.15 -13.59 20.85
CA SER A 149 35.12 -15.06 20.86
C SER A 149 33.70 -15.58 20.65
#